data_AF-A0AAW7FBA6-F1
#
_entry.id   AF-A0AAW7FBA6-F1
#
_cell.length_a   1.000
_cell.length_b   1.000
_cell.length_c   1.000
_cell.angle_alpha   90.00
_cell.angle_beta   90.00
_cell.angle_gamma   90.00
#
_symmetry.space_group_name_H-M   'P 1'
#
loop_
_entity.id
_entity.type
_entity.pdbx_description
1 polymer ?
#
loop_
_entity_poly.entity_id
_entity_poly.type
_entity_poly.pdbx_seq_one_letter_code
_entity_poly.pdbx_strand_id
1 'polypeptide(L)'
;MSYFTTGETSAGRWAKLPSGLIIQAGTGVTGSLGTASVSLPIPFTGTFFVVGGSIEGNGPIFVSARGLNQSTIGVVAWGRDGSIQVTNMHWLAIGV
;
A
#
# COMPACT_ATOMS: atom_id res chain seq x y z
N MET A 1 5.67 23.84 -17.15
CA MET A 1 4.93 22.58 -17.28
C MET A 1 5.20 21.75 -16.05
N SER A 2 4.18 21.13 -15.45
CA SER A 2 4.39 20.21 -14.33
C SER A 2 5.11 18.95 -14.82
N TYR A 3 6.11 18.51 -14.06
CA TYR A 3 6.94 17.32 -14.34
C TYR A 3 6.26 16.02 -13.90
N PHE A 4 5.08 16.09 -13.28
CA PHE A 4 4.21 14.96 -12.96
C PHE A 4 2.73 15.39 -12.91
N THR A 5 1.82 14.43 -13.04
CA THR A 5 0.38 14.57 -12.75
C THR A 5 0.09 13.96 -11.39
N THR A 6 -0.73 14.60 -10.56
CA THR A 6 -1.11 14.08 -9.23
C THR A 6 -2.61 13.92 -9.09
N GLY A 7 -3.03 13.10 -8.13
CA GLY A 7 -4.42 13.03 -7.69
C GLY A 7 -4.57 12.35 -6.33
N GLU A 8 -5.81 12.37 -5.84
CA GLU A 8 -6.20 11.79 -4.54
C GLU A 8 -7.56 11.12 -4.67
N THR A 9 -7.76 10.06 -3.91
CA THR A 9 -9.03 9.35 -3.73
C THR A 9 -9.20 9.07 -2.22
N SER A 10 -10.34 8.51 -1.82
CA SER A 10 -10.49 8.00 -0.45
C SER A 10 -9.50 6.88 -0.10
N ALA A 11 -8.90 6.22 -1.09
CA ALA A 11 -7.92 5.16 -0.88
C ALA A 11 -6.48 5.67 -0.70
N GLY A 12 -6.20 6.93 -1.01
CA GLY A 12 -4.86 7.51 -0.90
C GLY A 12 -4.53 8.48 -2.03
N ARG A 13 -3.24 8.81 -2.13
CA ARG A 13 -2.68 9.80 -3.06
C ARG A 13 -1.78 9.15 -4.09
N TRP A 14 -1.63 9.80 -5.24
CA TRP A 14 -0.75 9.32 -6.30
C TRP A 14 -0.07 10.45 -7.08
N ALA A 15 1.07 10.12 -7.67
CA ALA A 15 1.78 10.93 -8.64
C ALA A 15 2.19 10.04 -9.83
N LYS A 16 1.99 10.52 -11.05
CA LYS A 16 2.35 9.87 -12.31
C LYS A 16 3.33 10.74 -13.09
N LEU A 17 4.49 10.19 -13.40
CA LEU A 17 5.50 10.84 -14.23
C LEU A 17 5.17 10.64 -15.72
N PRO A 18 5.67 11.53 -16.60
CA PRO A 18 5.55 11.36 -18.05
C PRO A 18 6.12 10.04 -18.58
N SER A 19 7.08 9.45 -17.86
CA SER A 19 7.64 8.13 -18.18
C SER A 19 6.65 6.98 -17.99
N GLY A 20 5.48 7.23 -17.40
CA GLY A 20 4.51 6.21 -17.02
C GLY A 20 4.68 5.69 -15.60
N LEU A 21 5.79 6.01 -14.92
CA LEU A 21 6.00 5.63 -13.51
C LEU A 21 4.92 6.28 -12.63
N ILE A 22 4.30 5.47 -11.79
CA ILE A 22 3.27 5.83 -10.83
C ILE A 22 3.82 5.54 -9.43
N ILE A 23 3.66 6.50 -8.53
CA ILE A 23 3.91 6.36 -7.09
C ILE A 23 2.57 6.60 -6.40
N GLN A 24 2.16 5.66 -5.54
CA GLN A 24 0.91 5.74 -4.77
C GLN A 24 1.21 5.49 -3.30
N ALA A 25 0.51 6.19 -2.41
CA ALA A 25 0.64 5.99 -0.98
C ALA A 25 -0.68 6.24 -0.26
N GLY A 26 -0.84 5.62 0.90
CA GLY A 26 -2.03 5.78 1.73
C GLY A 26 -1.80 5.32 3.16
N THR A 27 -2.79 5.55 4.00
CA THR A 27 -2.79 5.27 5.44
C THR A 27 -4.15 4.71 5.86
N GLY A 28 -4.32 4.37 7.15
CA GLY A 28 -5.63 3.97 7.66
C GLY A 28 -6.06 2.54 7.31
N VAL A 29 -5.19 1.75 6.68
CA VAL A 29 -5.54 0.37 6.28
C VAL A 29 -5.67 -0.49 7.53
N THR A 30 -6.84 -1.09 7.69
CA THR A 30 -7.20 -1.93 8.84
C THR A 30 -7.68 -3.29 8.35
N GLY A 31 -7.34 -4.34 9.07
CA GLY A 31 -7.74 -5.70 8.73
C GLY A 31 -7.56 -6.65 9.90
N SER A 32 -8.13 -7.85 9.78
CA SER A 32 -8.19 -8.84 10.85
C SER A 32 -7.32 -10.06 10.54
N LEU A 33 -6.99 -10.82 11.59
CA LEU A 33 -6.27 -12.10 11.49
C LEU A 33 -4.92 -12.00 10.73
N GLY A 34 -4.19 -10.90 10.92
CA GLY A 34 -2.90 -10.70 10.24
C GLY A 34 -3.01 -10.39 8.76
N THR A 35 -4.19 -10.02 8.27
CA THR A 35 -4.37 -9.70 6.84
C THR A 35 -5.16 -8.43 6.64
N ALA A 36 -4.85 -7.71 5.56
CA ALA A 36 -5.61 -6.55 5.09
C ALA A 36 -5.53 -6.46 3.56
N SER A 37 -6.37 -5.61 2.98
CA SER A 37 -6.30 -5.28 1.55
C SER A 37 -6.18 -3.77 1.40
N VAL A 38 -5.25 -3.37 0.54
CA VAL A 38 -5.12 -2.00 0.06
C VAL A 38 -5.82 -1.91 -1.29
N SER A 39 -6.68 -0.91 -1.45
CA SER A 39 -7.16 -0.49 -2.76
C SER A 39 -6.26 0.62 -3.29
N LEU A 40 -5.79 0.51 -4.52
CA LEU A 40 -4.95 1.53 -5.13
C LEU A 40 -5.82 2.67 -5.67
N PRO A 41 -5.43 3.95 -5.47
CA PRO A 41 -6.12 5.11 -6.04
C PRO A 41 -6.33 5.03 -7.56
N ILE A 42 -5.32 4.55 -8.29
CA ILE A 42 -5.39 4.25 -9.72
C ILE A 42 -4.73 2.89 -10.01
N PRO A 43 -5.16 2.16 -11.04
CA PRO A 43 -4.51 0.90 -11.38
C PRO A 43 -3.10 1.11 -11.94
N PHE A 44 -2.18 0.21 -11.58
CA PHE A 44 -0.91 0.05 -12.29
C PHE A 44 -1.15 -0.60 -13.66
N THR A 45 -0.34 -0.27 -14.66
CA THR A 45 -0.48 -0.83 -16.03
C THR A 45 0.46 -2.00 -16.31
N GLY A 46 1.39 -2.28 -15.39
CA GLY A 46 2.41 -3.34 -15.48
C GLY A 46 2.94 -3.75 -14.11
N THR A 47 4.24 -4.01 -14.03
CA THR A 47 4.91 -4.46 -12.79
C THR A 47 5.07 -3.33 -11.79
N PHE A 48 4.86 -3.65 -10.51
CA PHE A 48 5.04 -2.71 -9.42
C PHE A 48 5.63 -3.40 -8.19
N PHE A 49 6.18 -2.58 -7.30
CA PHE A 49 6.77 -2.95 -6.02
C PHE A 49 6.02 -2.24 -4.90
N VAL A 50 6.02 -2.85 -3.71
CA VAL A 50 5.26 -2.36 -2.55
C VAL A 50 6.16 -2.32 -1.32
N VAL A 51 6.02 -1.26 -0.54
CA VAL A 51 6.55 -1.13 0.82
C VAL A 51 5.37 -0.86 1.75
N GLY A 52 5.13 -1.77 2.70
CA GLY A 52 4.13 -1.60 3.77
C GLY A 52 4.80 -1.35 5.11
N GLY A 53 4.26 -0.44 5.93
CA GLY A 53 4.75 -0.16 7.27
C GLY A 53 3.60 0.14 8.24
N SER A 54 3.65 -0.41 9.45
CA SER A 54 2.72 -0.05 10.54
C SER A 54 3.39 0.95 11.47
N ILE A 55 2.65 1.97 11.93
CA ILE A 55 3.22 3.09 12.71
C ILE A 55 2.74 3.11 14.18
N GLU A 56 1.64 2.46 14.54
CA GLU A 56 1.06 2.66 15.87
C GLU A 56 1.38 1.56 16.89
N GLY A 57 2.09 1.96 17.95
CA GLY A 57 1.96 1.57 19.37
C GLY A 57 2.13 0.11 19.80
N ASN A 58 1.59 -0.84 19.03
CA ASN A 58 1.69 -2.30 19.14
C ASN A 58 1.49 -2.97 17.75
N GLY A 59 1.78 -2.22 16.68
CA GLY A 59 1.60 -2.65 15.31
C GLY A 59 2.45 -3.87 14.96
N PRO A 60 2.10 -4.61 13.90
CA PRO A 60 2.88 -5.75 13.44
C PRO A 60 4.36 -5.39 13.27
N ILE A 61 5.23 -6.20 13.86
CA ILE A 61 6.69 -6.06 13.75
C ILE A 61 7.13 -6.25 12.30
N PHE A 62 6.42 -7.11 11.57
CA PHE A 62 6.69 -7.46 10.19
C PHE A 62 5.43 -7.31 9.35
N VAL A 63 5.59 -6.67 8.19
CA VAL A 63 4.53 -6.50 7.20
C VAL A 63 5.09 -6.92 5.84
N SER A 64 4.32 -7.66 5.07
CA SER A 64 4.68 -8.03 3.70
C SER A 64 3.48 -8.00 2.77
N ALA A 65 3.73 -7.75 1.49
CA ALA A 65 2.71 -7.76 0.48
C ALA A 65 2.47 -9.18 -0.06
N ARG A 66 1.22 -9.49 -0.41
CA ARG A 66 0.79 -10.76 -1.00
C ARG A 66 -0.28 -10.53 -2.05
N GLY A 67 -0.42 -11.45 -2.99
CA GLY A 67 -1.55 -11.44 -3.94
C GLY A 67 -1.67 -10.12 -4.70
N LEU A 68 -0.54 -9.62 -5.21
CA LEU A 68 -0.46 -8.36 -5.94
C LEU A 68 -1.32 -8.42 -7.20
N ASN A 69 -2.18 -7.43 -7.40
CA ASN A 69 -2.79 -7.17 -8.69
C ASN A 69 -2.79 -5.67 -8.99
N GLN A 70 -3.17 -5.30 -10.20
CA GLN A 70 -3.05 -3.93 -10.70
C GLN A 70 -3.89 -2.91 -9.91
N SER A 71 -4.91 -3.32 -9.16
CA SER A 71 -5.81 -2.42 -8.44
C SER A 71 -5.82 -2.62 -6.93
N THR A 72 -5.38 -3.77 -6.43
CA THR A 72 -5.32 -4.06 -5.00
C THR A 72 -4.07 -4.80 -4.60
N ILE A 73 -3.68 -4.60 -3.34
CA ILE A 73 -2.54 -5.26 -2.70
C ILE A 73 -3.04 -5.96 -1.46
N GLY A 74 -2.90 -7.28 -1.41
CA GLY A 74 -3.05 -8.00 -0.15
C GLY A 74 -1.85 -7.74 0.75
N VAL A 75 -2.10 -7.72 2.05
CA VAL A 75 -1.06 -7.55 3.07
C VAL A 75 -1.15 -8.68 4.07
N VAL A 76 0.00 -9.21 4.49
CA VAL A 76 0.15 -10.02 5.68
C VAL A 76 0.97 -9.27 6.73
N ALA A 77 0.60 -9.45 7.99
CA ALA A 77 1.24 -8.80 9.11
C ALA A 77 1.34 -9.73 10.32
N TRP A 78 2.52 -9.76 10.94
CA TRP A 78 2.80 -10.63 12.07
C TRP A 78 3.78 -9.98 13.05
N GLY A 79 3.70 -10.39 14.30
CA GLY A 79 4.69 -10.10 15.33
C GLY A 79 5.57 -11.31 15.58
N ARG A 80 6.29 -11.29 16.71
CA ARG A 80 7.15 -12.39 17.13
C ARG A 80 6.38 -13.71 17.29
N ASP A 81 5.16 -13.62 17.82
CA ASP A 81 4.39 -14.78 18.29
C ASP A 81 3.22 -15.15 17.36
N GLY A 82 3.16 -14.56 16.16
CA GLY A 82 2.16 -14.90 15.15
C GLY A 82 1.44 -13.70 14.53
N SER A 83 0.29 -13.96 13.90
CA SER A 83 -0.50 -12.94 13.20
C SER A 83 -0.96 -11.84 14.14
N ILE A 84 -0.82 -10.58 13.71
CA ILE A 84 -1.27 -9.41 14.48
C ILE A 84 -2.30 -8.64 13.67
N GLN A 85 -3.31 -8.10 14.33
CA GLN A 85 -4.30 -7.24 13.68
C GLN A 85 -3.60 -6.07 12.96
N VAL A 86 -3.97 -5.85 11.70
CA VAL A 86 -3.50 -4.69 10.97
C VAL A 86 -4.34 -3.51 11.41
N THR A 87 -3.73 -2.52 12.06
CA THR A 87 -4.42 -1.30 12.50
C THR A 87 -3.64 -0.10 11.98
N ASN A 88 -4.34 0.83 11.34
CA ASN A 88 -3.80 2.09 10.81
C ASN A 88 -2.47 1.92 10.05
N MET A 89 -2.40 0.95 9.13
CA MET A 89 -1.18 0.69 8.36
C MET A 89 -0.99 1.74 7.26
N HIS A 90 0.26 2.15 7.07
CA HIS A 90 0.72 3.01 6.00
C HIS A 90 1.36 2.17 4.90
N TRP A 91 1.24 2.63 3.66
CA TRP A 91 1.77 1.91 2.52
C TRP A 91 2.24 2.87 1.44
N LEU A 92 3.19 2.38 0.65
CA LEU A 92 3.67 3.00 -0.58
C LEU A 92 3.81 1.92 -1.65
N ALA A 93 3.33 2.20 -2.85
CA ALA A 93 3.51 1.34 -4.02
C ALA A 93 4.08 2.16 -5.18
N ILE A 94 4.99 1.56 -5.94
CA ILE A 94 5.66 2.20 -7.07
C ILE A 94 5.75 1.23 -8.25
N GLY A 95 5.38 1.67 -9.44
CA GLY A 95 5.37 0.83 -10.62
C GLY A 95 4.90 1.56 -11.85
N VAL A 96 4.68 0.84 -12.94
CA VAL A 96 4.08 1.38 -14.17
C VAL A 96 2.69 0.83 -14.36
#